data_AF-A0A511CW10-F1
#
_entry.id   AF-A0A511CW10-F1
#
_cell.length_a   1.000
_cell.length_b   1.000
_cell.length_c   1.000
_cell.angle_alpha   90.00
_cell.angle_beta   90.00
_cell.angle_gamma   90.00
#
_symmetry.space_group_name_H-M   'P 1'
#
loop_
_entity.id
_entity.type
_entity.pdbx_description
1 polymer ?
#
loop_
_entity_poly.entity_id
_entity_poly.type
_entity_poly.pdbx_seq_one_letter_code
_entity_poly.pdbx_strand_id
1 'polypeptide(L)'
;MPDPVAAGWAALAGGRWQDAAEAFTAVVAQDATAEALHGLGTALWWLGQQRRHVELLTAAFAGYRRNRDHASAVLVALDLCCTFKSNYGDVAVAAGWLRRAERLASEGVPRAWVQVMRAYLAPADPGALDRARSALDAGVRHGDTDLELCALSTIGHALVLAGRV
;
A
#
# COMPACT_ATOMS: atom_id res chain seq x y z
N MET A 1 -3.27 9.63 28.56
CA MET A 1 -2.93 10.13 27.21
C MET A 1 -3.41 9.10 26.21
N PRO A 2 -3.92 9.49 25.02
CA PRO A 2 -4.24 8.51 23.98
C PRO A 2 -2.98 7.73 23.57
N ASP A 3 -3.17 6.51 23.10
CA ASP A 3 -2.10 5.67 22.54
C ASP A 3 -1.38 6.44 21.43
N PRO A 4 -0.05 6.64 21.52
CA PRO A 4 0.71 7.38 20.51
C PRO A 4 0.60 6.81 19.10
N VAL A 5 0.43 5.48 18.95
CA VAL A 5 0.23 4.83 17.65
C VAL A 5 -1.13 5.25 17.07
N ALA A 6 -2.20 5.14 17.86
CA ALA A 6 -3.52 5.61 17.46
C ALA A 6 -3.54 7.12 17.14
N ALA A 7 -2.83 7.93 17.91
CA ALA A 7 -2.69 9.37 17.64
C ALA A 7 -1.97 9.63 16.31
N GLY A 8 -0.92 8.87 16.00
CA GLY A 8 -0.21 8.94 14.73
C GLY A 8 -1.11 8.61 13.53
N TRP A 9 -1.89 7.53 13.62
CA TRP A 9 -2.86 7.18 12.57
C TRP A 9 -3.97 8.22 12.40
N ALA A 10 -4.49 8.77 13.50
CA ALA A 10 -5.47 9.85 13.45
C ALA A 10 -4.90 11.14 12.85
N ALA A 11 -3.61 11.41 13.05
CA ALA A 11 -2.91 12.52 12.41
C ALA A 11 -2.71 12.28 10.91
N LEU A 12 -2.33 11.07 10.49
CA LEU A 12 -2.28 10.68 9.07
C LEU A 12 -3.63 10.86 8.38
N ALA A 13 -4.70 10.32 8.97
CA ALA A 13 -6.06 10.44 8.44
C ALA A 13 -6.53 11.90 8.34
N GLY A 14 -6.07 12.76 9.25
CA GLY A 14 -6.35 14.20 9.24
C GLY A 14 -5.40 15.04 8.38
N GLY A 15 -4.47 14.44 7.64
CA GLY A 15 -3.47 15.15 6.83
C GLY A 15 -2.46 15.96 7.64
N ARG A 16 -2.30 15.68 8.95
CA ARG A 16 -1.31 16.31 9.83
C ARG A 16 -0.03 15.48 9.84
N TRP A 17 0.68 15.51 8.73
CA TRP A 17 1.81 14.61 8.47
C TRP A 17 2.99 14.82 9.43
N GLN A 18 3.27 16.07 9.81
CA GLN A 18 4.30 16.40 10.81
C GLN A 18 3.94 15.81 12.18
N ASP A 19 2.72 16.06 12.67
CA ASP A 19 2.23 15.51 13.94
C ASP A 19 2.29 13.98 13.95
N ALA A 20 1.93 13.34 12.83
CA ALA A 20 2.02 11.89 12.68
C ALA A 20 3.47 11.41 12.78
N ALA A 21 4.40 12.06 12.09
CA ALA A 21 5.81 11.71 12.12
C ALA A 21 6.40 11.86 13.53
N GLU A 22 6.04 12.91 14.27
CA GLU A 22 6.45 13.11 15.67
C GLU A 22 5.90 12.01 16.58
N ALA A 23 4.60 11.69 16.46
CA ALA A 23 3.96 10.64 17.24
C ALA A 23 4.61 9.27 17.01
N PHE A 24 4.79 8.85 15.75
CA PHE A 24 5.43 7.57 15.45
C PHE A 24 6.92 7.54 15.78
N THR A 25 7.64 8.66 15.64
CA THR A 25 9.05 8.73 16.03
C THR A 25 9.22 8.47 17.54
N ALA A 26 8.33 9.04 18.37
CA ALA A 26 8.34 8.80 19.81
C ALA A 26 8.11 7.33 20.17
N VAL A 27 7.27 6.62 19.40
CA VAL A 27 7.04 5.17 19.55
C VAL A 27 8.27 4.39 19.10
N VAL A 28 8.78 4.64 17.89
CA VAL A 28 9.93 3.93 17.31
C VAL A 28 11.18 4.06 18.19
N ALA A 29 11.35 5.20 18.87
CA ALA A 29 12.46 5.41 19.82
C ALA A 29 12.37 4.51 21.06
N GLN A 30 11.17 4.05 21.44
CA GLN A 30 10.94 3.16 22.59
C GLN A 30 10.86 1.70 22.14
N ASP A 31 10.07 1.42 21.10
CA ASP A 31 9.91 0.11 20.48
C ASP A 31 9.61 0.27 18.98
N ALA A 32 10.51 -0.23 18.14
CA ALA A 32 10.41 -0.17 16.69
C ALA A 32 9.49 -1.27 16.14
N THR A 33 8.21 -1.22 16.54
CA THR A 33 7.20 -2.16 16.06
C THR A 33 6.95 -2.01 14.55
N ALA A 34 6.48 -3.08 13.91
CA ALA A 34 6.17 -3.05 12.48
C ALA A 34 5.16 -1.94 12.12
N GLU A 35 4.16 -1.74 12.99
CA GLU A 35 3.13 -0.72 12.82
C GLU A 35 3.68 0.70 12.99
N ALA A 36 4.51 0.95 14.00
CA ALA A 36 5.09 2.28 14.19
C ALA A 36 6.05 2.66 13.05
N LEU A 37 6.82 1.69 12.55
CA LEU A 37 7.68 1.87 11.37
C LEU A 37 6.84 2.15 10.11
N HIS A 38 5.74 1.44 9.91
CA HIS A 38 4.82 1.66 8.80
C HIS A 38 4.24 3.07 8.86
N GLY A 39 3.63 3.45 9.98
CA GLY A 39 3.04 4.78 10.14
C GLY A 39 4.05 5.92 9.97
N LEU A 40 5.25 5.80 10.55
CA LEU A 40 6.32 6.79 10.34
C LEU A 40 6.72 6.87 8.86
N GLY A 41 6.91 5.72 8.20
CA GLY A 41 7.26 5.68 6.80
C GLY A 41 6.19 6.30 5.90
N THR A 42 4.90 6.06 6.19
CA THR A 42 3.79 6.72 5.50
C THR A 42 3.84 8.24 5.69
N ALA A 43 4.00 8.74 6.92
CA ALA A 43 4.09 10.17 7.19
C ALA A 43 5.27 10.82 6.43
N LEU A 44 6.42 10.15 6.42
CA LEU A 44 7.62 10.63 5.73
C LEU A 44 7.49 10.65 4.20
N TRP A 45 6.67 9.78 3.62
CA TRP A 45 6.35 9.84 2.19
C TRP A 45 5.64 11.14 1.82
N TRP A 46 4.63 11.52 2.59
CA TRP A 46 3.88 12.77 2.41
C TRP A 46 4.75 14.02 2.67
N LEU A 47 5.75 13.90 3.55
CA LEU A 47 6.75 14.93 3.80
C LEU A 47 7.90 14.94 2.78
N GLY A 48 7.82 14.14 1.72
CA GLY A 48 8.81 14.11 0.64
C GLY A 48 10.11 13.35 0.96
N GLN A 49 10.20 12.67 2.10
CA GLN A 49 11.38 11.93 2.54
C GLN A 49 11.39 10.48 2.00
N GLN A 50 11.39 10.36 0.67
CA GLN A 50 11.18 9.08 -0.05
C GLN A 50 12.17 7.97 0.35
N ARG A 51 13.47 8.30 0.47
CA ARG A 51 14.49 7.32 0.87
C ARG A 51 14.18 6.74 2.26
N ARG A 52 13.77 7.60 3.20
CA ARG A 52 13.49 7.18 4.57
C ARG A 52 12.20 6.38 4.66
N HIS A 53 11.19 6.73 3.87
CA HIS A 53 9.98 5.91 3.69
C HIS A 53 10.33 4.48 3.25
N VAL A 54 11.14 4.30 2.20
CA VAL A 54 11.53 2.97 1.70
C VAL A 54 12.25 2.15 2.77
N GLU A 55 13.19 2.75 3.50
CA GLU A 55 13.91 2.10 4.61
C GLU A 55 12.94 1.59 5.69
N LEU A 56 12.03 2.45 6.13
CA LEU A 56 11.08 2.14 7.20
C LEU A 56 10.05 1.10 6.76
N LEU A 57 9.47 1.22 5.56
CA LEU A 57 8.50 0.24 5.07
C LEU A 57 9.15 -1.12 4.80
N THR A 58 10.40 -1.16 4.36
CA THR A 58 11.13 -2.42 4.22
C THR A 58 11.29 -3.11 5.58
N ALA A 59 11.61 -2.35 6.63
CA ALA A 59 11.69 -2.86 7.99
C ALA A 59 10.31 -3.28 8.55
N ALA A 60 9.27 -2.49 8.28
CA ALA A 60 7.88 -2.79 8.65
C ALA A 60 7.41 -4.09 8.00
N PHE A 61 7.65 -4.27 6.69
CA PHE A 61 7.35 -5.51 5.97
C PHE A 61 8.00 -6.73 6.65
N ALA A 62 9.29 -6.63 6.99
CA ALA A 62 10.00 -7.69 7.68
C ALA A 62 9.41 -7.97 9.07
N GLY A 63 8.98 -6.93 9.79
CA GLY A 63 8.28 -7.03 11.07
C GLY A 63 6.93 -7.75 10.95
N TYR A 64 6.05 -7.32 10.05
CA TYR A 64 4.77 -7.97 9.80
C TYR A 64 4.92 -9.43 9.38
N ARG A 65 5.94 -9.74 8.57
CA ARG A 65 6.31 -11.11 8.22
C ARG A 65 6.69 -11.96 9.41
N ARG A 66 7.52 -11.44 10.34
CA ARG A 66 7.88 -12.15 11.58
C ARG A 66 6.68 -12.39 12.47
N ASN A 67 5.77 -11.40 12.53
CA ASN A 67 4.56 -11.45 13.35
C ASN A 67 3.43 -12.29 12.70
N ARG A 68 3.65 -12.82 11.48
CA ARG A 68 2.64 -13.54 10.67
C ARG A 68 1.39 -12.72 10.33
N ASP A 69 1.49 -11.38 10.40
CA ASP A 69 0.48 -10.48 9.90
C ASP A 69 0.65 -10.31 8.38
N HIS A 70 0.15 -11.28 7.64
CA HIS A 70 0.28 -11.30 6.19
C HIS A 70 -0.54 -10.21 5.50
N ALA A 71 -1.66 -9.79 6.09
CA ALA A 71 -2.50 -8.73 5.51
C ALA A 71 -1.75 -7.40 5.49
N SER A 72 -1.18 -6.97 6.61
CA SER A 72 -0.37 -5.74 6.67
C SER A 72 0.90 -5.87 5.83
N ALA A 73 1.55 -7.05 5.80
CA ALA A 73 2.71 -7.28 4.95
C ALA A 73 2.39 -7.15 3.44
N VAL A 74 1.19 -7.56 3.00
CA VAL A 74 0.74 -7.39 1.63
C VAL A 74 0.60 -5.91 1.30
N LEU A 75 -0.10 -5.14 2.13
CA LEU A 75 -0.31 -3.71 1.89
C LEU A 75 1.02 -2.94 1.82
N VAL A 76 1.94 -3.17 2.76
CA VAL A 76 3.27 -2.55 2.74
C VAL A 76 4.08 -2.93 1.50
N ALA A 77 3.99 -4.20 1.06
CA ALA A 77 4.66 -4.62 -0.17
C ALA A 77 4.05 -3.96 -1.42
N LEU A 78 2.73 -3.73 -1.45
CA LEU A 78 2.07 -3.03 -2.55
C LEU A 78 2.39 -1.53 -2.54
N ASP A 79 2.53 -0.90 -1.38
CA ASP A 79 3.01 0.47 -1.26
C ASP A 79 4.44 0.59 -1.83
N LEU A 80 5.38 -0.24 -1.36
CA LEU A 80 6.75 -0.27 -1.90
C LEU A 80 6.76 -0.54 -3.41
N CYS A 81 5.90 -1.42 -3.90
CA CYS A 81 5.71 -1.65 -5.33
C CYS A 81 5.32 -0.36 -6.07
N CYS A 82 4.31 0.36 -5.56
CA CYS A 82 3.85 1.62 -6.14
C CYS A 82 4.94 2.70 -6.08
N THR A 83 5.64 2.81 -4.96
CA THR A 83 6.72 3.78 -4.73
C THR A 83 7.90 3.55 -5.68
N PHE A 84 8.38 2.31 -5.83
CA PHE A 84 9.46 2.03 -6.78
C PHE A 84 9.05 2.28 -8.23
N LYS A 85 7.81 1.99 -8.61
CA LYS A 85 7.29 2.29 -9.94
C LYS A 85 7.17 3.80 -10.19
N SER A 86 6.56 4.53 -9.25
CA SER A 86 6.08 5.90 -9.49
C SER A 86 7.12 6.96 -9.12
N ASN A 87 7.90 6.75 -8.06
CA ASN A 87 8.88 7.72 -7.57
C ASN A 87 10.30 7.45 -8.12
N TYR A 88 10.64 6.18 -8.38
CA TYR A 88 11.98 5.78 -8.80
C TYR A 88 12.05 5.27 -10.25
N GLY A 89 10.92 4.96 -10.89
CA GLY A 89 10.89 4.36 -12.23
C GLY A 89 11.51 2.94 -12.28
N ASP A 90 11.79 2.32 -11.14
CA ASP A 90 12.43 1.01 -11.06
C ASP A 90 11.40 -0.11 -11.12
N VAL A 91 11.01 -0.44 -12.36
CA VAL A 91 10.01 -1.47 -12.65
C VAL A 91 10.46 -2.85 -12.18
N ALA A 92 11.77 -3.14 -12.18
CA ALA A 92 12.30 -4.44 -11.77
C ALA A 92 12.14 -4.65 -10.26
N VAL A 93 12.46 -3.63 -9.46
CA VAL A 93 12.26 -3.66 -8.00
C VAL A 93 10.78 -3.65 -7.66
N ALA A 94 9.96 -2.83 -8.33
CA ALA A 94 8.51 -2.83 -8.16
C ALA A 94 7.91 -4.23 -8.39
N ALA A 95 8.26 -4.89 -9.49
CA ALA A 95 7.82 -6.26 -9.77
C ALA A 95 8.29 -7.26 -8.70
N GLY A 96 9.46 -7.05 -8.12
CA GLY A 96 9.96 -7.83 -6.99
C GLY A 96 9.09 -7.71 -5.74
N TRP A 97 8.57 -6.52 -5.44
CA TRP A 97 7.66 -6.28 -4.32
C TRP A 97 6.26 -6.83 -4.59
N LEU A 98 5.74 -6.68 -5.82
CA LEU A 98 4.48 -7.31 -6.23
C LEU A 98 4.53 -8.83 -6.02
N ARG A 99 5.60 -9.51 -6.46
CA ARG A 99 5.78 -10.96 -6.24
C ARG A 99 5.82 -11.35 -4.76
N ARG A 100 6.29 -10.46 -3.88
CA ARG A 100 6.26 -10.69 -2.42
C ARG A 100 4.84 -10.59 -1.89
N ALA A 101 4.07 -9.59 -2.32
CA ALA A 101 2.66 -9.44 -1.97
C ALA A 101 1.83 -10.65 -2.46
N GLU A 102 2.01 -11.08 -3.71
CA GLU A 102 1.31 -12.23 -4.30
C GLU A 102 1.44 -13.52 -3.49
N ARG A 103 2.64 -13.79 -2.97
CA ARG A 103 2.93 -14.98 -2.15
C ARG A 103 2.29 -14.95 -0.77
N LEU A 104 1.98 -13.76 -0.24
CA LEU A 104 1.45 -13.58 1.11
C LEU A 104 -0.06 -13.36 1.12
N ALA A 105 -0.61 -12.84 0.04
CA ALA A 105 -2.03 -12.55 -0.07
C ALA A 105 -2.86 -13.83 0.09
N SER A 106 -3.73 -13.84 1.10
CA SER A 106 -4.86 -14.74 1.19
C SER A 106 -5.98 -14.31 0.26
N GLU A 107 -6.97 -15.17 0.07
CA GLU A 107 -8.19 -14.83 -0.67
C GLU A 107 -8.96 -13.68 -0.03
N GLY A 108 -9.87 -13.07 -0.81
CA GLY A 108 -10.62 -11.87 -0.42
C GLY A 108 -9.85 -10.58 -0.67
N VAL A 109 -9.93 -9.64 0.28
CA VAL A 109 -9.37 -8.28 0.15
C VAL A 109 -7.86 -8.26 -0.17
N PRO A 110 -6.97 -9.04 0.50
CA PRO A 110 -5.55 -9.01 0.18
C PRO A 110 -5.25 -9.46 -1.27
N ARG A 111 -5.95 -10.50 -1.76
CA ARG A 111 -5.84 -10.95 -3.16
C ARG A 111 -6.36 -9.87 -4.11
N ALA A 112 -7.47 -9.22 -3.79
CA ALA A 112 -8.05 -8.18 -4.61
C ALA A 112 -7.11 -6.97 -4.79
N TRP A 113 -6.49 -6.50 -3.71
CA TRP A 113 -5.47 -5.45 -3.76
C TRP A 113 -4.28 -5.82 -4.67
N VAL A 114 -3.82 -7.07 -4.61
CA VAL A 114 -2.80 -7.58 -5.53
C VAL A 114 -3.29 -7.53 -6.98
N GLN A 115 -4.54 -7.91 -7.28
CA GLN A 115 -5.06 -7.86 -8.65
C GLN A 115 -5.16 -6.43 -9.19
N VAL A 116 -5.58 -5.45 -8.37
CA VAL A 116 -5.57 -4.04 -8.75
C VAL A 116 -4.15 -3.58 -9.07
N MET A 117 -3.17 -3.88 -8.21
CA MET A 117 -1.78 -3.49 -8.44
C MET A 117 -1.21 -4.12 -9.73
N ARG A 118 -1.55 -5.39 -10.03
CA ARG A 118 -1.17 -6.03 -11.30
C ARG A 118 -1.74 -5.30 -12.52
N ALA A 119 -3.04 -4.97 -12.47
CA ALA A 119 -3.69 -4.23 -13.54
C ALA A 119 -3.11 -2.81 -13.70
N TYR A 120 -2.80 -2.13 -12.60
CA TYR A 120 -2.14 -0.82 -12.60
C TYR A 120 -0.72 -0.85 -13.20
N LEU A 121 0.05 -1.90 -12.93
CA LEU A 121 1.41 -2.05 -13.45
C LEU A 121 1.46 -2.44 -14.93
N ALA A 122 0.47 -3.19 -15.40
CA ALA A 122 0.41 -3.69 -16.77
C ALA A 122 -0.98 -3.39 -17.39
N PRO A 123 -1.32 -2.13 -17.63
CA PRO A 123 -2.67 -1.75 -18.06
C PRO A 123 -2.99 -2.18 -19.50
N ALA A 124 -1.97 -2.52 -20.30
CA ALA A 124 -2.12 -3.12 -21.62
C ALA A 124 -2.29 -4.65 -21.59
N ASP A 125 -2.19 -5.29 -20.42
CA ASP A 125 -2.46 -6.73 -20.29
C ASP A 125 -3.95 -7.00 -20.58
N PRO A 126 -4.30 -7.96 -21.45
CA PRO A 126 -5.70 -8.26 -21.76
C PRO A 126 -6.57 -8.59 -20.54
N GLY A 127 -5.97 -9.12 -19.47
CA GLY A 127 -6.67 -9.43 -18.22
C GLY A 127 -6.74 -8.27 -17.22
N ALA A 128 -6.17 -7.10 -17.52
CA ALA A 128 -6.15 -5.97 -16.58
C ALA A 128 -7.56 -5.48 -16.22
N LEU A 129 -8.45 -5.35 -17.21
CA LEU A 129 -9.82 -4.90 -17.00
C LEU A 129 -10.62 -5.89 -16.13
N ASP A 130 -10.52 -7.18 -16.41
CA ASP A 130 -11.23 -8.22 -15.64
C ASP A 130 -10.71 -8.33 -14.21
N ARG A 131 -9.39 -8.19 -14.01
CA ARG A 131 -8.80 -8.10 -12.66
C ARG A 131 -9.32 -6.92 -11.88
N ALA A 132 -9.36 -5.74 -12.49
CA ALA A 132 -9.83 -4.53 -11.84
C ALA A 132 -11.33 -4.61 -11.49
N ARG A 133 -12.16 -5.20 -12.36
CA ARG A 133 -13.58 -5.47 -12.08
C ARG A 133 -13.79 -6.45 -10.94
N SER A 134 -13.05 -7.57 -10.95
CA SER A 134 -13.11 -8.55 -9.85
C SER A 134 -12.70 -7.93 -8.50
N ALA A 135 -11.71 -7.04 -8.53
CA ALA A 135 -11.31 -6.31 -7.33
C ALA A 135 -12.34 -5.27 -6.87
N LEU A 136 -13.03 -4.60 -7.80
CA LEU A 136 -14.15 -3.72 -7.46
C LEU A 136 -15.27 -4.50 -6.74
N ASP A 137 -15.65 -5.67 -7.28
CA ASP A 137 -16.65 -6.53 -6.64
C ASP A 137 -16.21 -6.97 -5.24
N ALA A 138 -14.92 -7.24 -5.04
CA ALA A 138 -14.37 -7.55 -3.74
C ALA A 138 -14.43 -6.35 -2.78
N GLY A 139 -14.07 -5.15 -3.25
CA GLY A 139 -14.19 -3.90 -2.48
C GLY A 139 -15.61 -3.69 -1.96
N VAL A 140 -16.60 -3.74 -2.86
CA VAL A 140 -18.02 -3.59 -2.52
C VAL A 140 -18.50 -4.65 -1.54
N ARG A 141 -18.17 -5.92 -1.78
CA ARG A 141 -18.59 -7.02 -0.89
C ARG A 141 -18.01 -6.92 0.52
N HIS A 142 -16.82 -6.34 0.65
CA HIS A 142 -16.10 -6.27 1.92
C HIS A 142 -16.14 -4.87 2.57
N GLY A 143 -16.73 -3.87 1.91
CA GLY A 143 -16.76 -2.48 2.39
C GLY A 143 -15.40 -1.79 2.41
N ASP A 144 -14.47 -2.21 1.54
CA ASP A 144 -13.15 -1.58 1.41
C ASP A 144 -13.23 -0.46 0.37
N THR A 145 -13.55 0.75 0.83
CA THR A 145 -13.76 1.93 -0.02
C THR A 145 -12.49 2.32 -0.79
N ASP A 146 -11.31 2.15 -0.20
CA ASP A 146 -10.05 2.47 -0.88
C ASP A 146 -9.81 1.50 -2.05
N LEU A 147 -10.10 0.20 -1.85
CA LEU A 147 -10.03 -0.80 -2.90
C LEU A 147 -11.02 -0.50 -4.03
N GLU A 148 -12.25 -0.12 -3.70
CA GLU A 148 -13.26 0.28 -4.69
C GLU A 148 -12.76 1.44 -5.55
N LEU A 149 -12.25 2.50 -4.92
CA LEU A 149 -11.74 3.69 -5.60
C LEU A 149 -10.53 3.36 -6.51
N CYS A 150 -9.56 2.59 -5.99
CA CYS A 150 -8.40 2.18 -6.77
C CYS A 150 -8.79 1.25 -7.94
N ALA A 151 -9.76 0.36 -7.75
CA ALA A 151 -10.28 -0.50 -8.80
C ALA A 151 -10.99 0.32 -9.90
N LEU A 152 -11.85 1.27 -9.53
CA LEU A 152 -12.54 2.17 -10.48
C LEU A 152 -11.54 3.00 -11.29
N SER A 153 -10.53 3.58 -10.63
CA SER A 153 -9.46 4.32 -11.30
C SER A 153 -8.73 3.45 -12.32
N THR A 154 -8.42 2.20 -11.95
CA THR A 154 -7.74 1.25 -12.82
C THR A 154 -8.60 0.81 -14.01
N ILE A 155 -9.92 0.62 -13.81
CA ILE A 155 -10.88 0.35 -14.88
C ILE A 155 -10.92 1.51 -15.87
N GLY A 156 -11.08 2.75 -15.38
CA GLY A 156 -11.11 3.94 -16.22
C GLY A 156 -9.84 4.09 -17.06
N HIS A 157 -8.67 3.90 -16.44
CA HIS A 157 -7.40 3.93 -17.15
C HIS A 157 -7.30 2.86 -18.25
N ALA A 158 -7.70 1.62 -17.97
CA ALA A 158 -7.70 0.54 -18.96
C ALA A 158 -8.65 0.83 -20.14
N LEU A 159 -9.83 1.41 -19.88
CA LEU A 159 -10.78 1.79 -20.92
C LEU A 159 -10.26 2.90 -21.83
N VAL A 160 -9.61 3.93 -21.25
CA VAL A 160 -8.99 5.02 -22.02
C VAL A 160 -7.89 4.48 -22.94
N LEU A 161 -7.01 3.61 -22.44
CA LEU A 161 -5.95 3.00 -23.25
C LEU A 161 -6.50 2.11 -24.38
N ALA A 162 -7.66 1.50 -24.16
CA ALA A 162 -8.36 0.72 -25.17
C ALA A 162 -9.17 1.57 -26.18
N GLY A 163 -9.19 2.90 -26.03
CA GLY A 163 -9.98 3.81 -26.86
C GLY A 163 -11.50 3.66 -26.67
N ARG A 164 -11.95 3.25 -25.48
CA ARG A 164 -13.35 2.96 -25.15
C ARG A 164 -13.89 3.95 -24.11
N VAL A 165 -14.00 5.22 -24.51
CA VAL A 165 -14.57 6.32 -23.72
C VAL A 165 -15.94 6.72 -24.23
#